data_AF-A0A3D3UT80-F1
#
_entry.id   AF-A0A3D3UT80-F1
#
_cell.length_a   1.000
_cell.length_b   1.000
_cell.length_c   1.000
_cell.angle_alpha   90.00
_cell.angle_beta   90.00
_cell.angle_gamma   90.00
#
_symmetry.space_group_name_H-M   'P 1'
#
loop_
_entity.id
_entity.type
_entity.pdbx_description
1 polymer ?
#
loop_
_entity_poly.entity_id
_entity_poly.type
_entity_poly.pdbx_seq_one_letter_code
_entity_poly.pdbx_strand_id
1 'polypeptide(L)'
;MAADLVRLRDIPERFFDWCLNRAEDFKETGFFYNAYNVNGTIHGTLIPPDGPRVPRHLRASCIDLVHSGTQFQPDQGGSLLIAIAHHIKHFDTDVSKFEKLIEKTADGICRSWKDNAFVLPCYDLWEERCVLPGHEGFHTYSLAMCIAGLRAAIEMLGKKRKWLKTQKEMSDAFAEVYSAGRKSIPRTYRKGAIAKNRKIKADDLKPDTSLLGLVYPSGILDPQDEKMKRTVLEIIKMNTMDSGGLLRYPADRYCGGVRKGWVTLTGAGTWPLLSFWMSIYYSLCGDNKNANKFFEQPLKRIDKYIPEQIFEDKSRSSITPLLWSHAMFVIAAKFLGHI
;
A
#
# COMPACT_ATOMS: atom_id res chain seq x y z
N MET A 1 -12.25 -3.48 6.80
CA MET A 1 -11.78 -2.57 7.87
C MET A 1 -12.75 -1.41 8.13
N ALA A 2 -12.75 -0.31 7.36
CA ALA A 2 -13.63 0.83 7.67
C ALA A 2 -15.13 0.46 7.77
N ALA A 3 -15.63 -0.35 6.83
CA ALA A 3 -16.99 -0.88 6.85
C ALA A 3 -17.29 -1.73 8.11
N ASP A 4 -16.32 -2.51 8.59
CA ASP A 4 -16.48 -3.27 9.84
C ASP A 4 -16.67 -2.31 11.02
N LEU A 5 -15.87 -1.24 11.10
CA LEU A 5 -15.93 -0.27 12.21
C LEU A 5 -17.28 0.45 12.32
N VAL A 6 -18.01 0.58 11.21
CA VAL A 6 -19.38 1.12 11.17
C VAL A 6 -20.45 0.03 11.09
N ARG A 7 -20.08 -1.23 11.42
CA ARG A 7 -20.96 -2.40 11.50
C ARG A 7 -21.64 -2.80 10.19
N LEU A 8 -21.07 -2.45 9.04
CA LEU A 8 -21.54 -2.84 7.71
C LEU A 8 -20.91 -4.18 7.29
N ARG A 9 -21.31 -5.27 7.98
CA ARG A 9 -20.74 -6.62 7.82
C ARG A 9 -20.75 -7.13 6.37
N ASP A 10 -21.85 -6.91 5.66
CA ASP A 10 -22.07 -7.51 4.34
C ASP A 10 -21.16 -6.93 3.26
N ILE A 11 -20.64 -5.70 3.43
CA ILE A 11 -19.80 -5.06 2.42
C ILE A 11 -18.46 -5.81 2.29
N PRO A 12 -17.68 -6.02 3.36
CA PRO A 12 -16.47 -6.83 3.31
C PRO A 12 -16.73 -8.28 2.89
N GLU A 13 -17.77 -8.94 3.41
CA GLU A 13 -18.04 -10.35 3.05
C GLU A 13 -18.30 -10.52 1.54
N ARG A 14 -19.06 -9.61 0.93
CA ARG A 14 -19.28 -9.61 -0.53
C ARG A 14 -18.02 -9.29 -1.32
N PHE A 15 -17.16 -8.41 -0.80
CA PHE A 15 -15.87 -8.14 -1.44
C PHE A 15 -14.92 -9.34 -1.36
N PHE A 16 -14.86 -10.04 -0.22
CA PHE A 16 -14.07 -11.26 -0.06
C PHE A 16 -14.56 -12.37 -1.00
N ASP A 17 -15.88 -12.56 -1.12
CA ASP A 17 -16.45 -13.47 -2.11
C ASP A 17 -16.06 -13.08 -3.54
N TRP A 18 -16.17 -11.79 -3.89
CA TRP A 18 -15.76 -11.28 -5.19
C TRP A 18 -14.27 -11.55 -5.49
N CYS A 19 -13.38 -11.33 -4.52
CA CYS A 19 -11.96 -11.63 -4.64
C CYS A 19 -11.72 -13.11 -4.96
N LEU A 20 -12.42 -14.02 -4.28
CA LEU A 20 -12.23 -15.45 -4.49
C LEU A 20 -12.87 -15.92 -5.80
N ASN A 21 -14.07 -15.45 -6.12
CA ASN A 21 -14.95 -16.07 -7.10
C ASN A 21 -15.09 -15.31 -8.41
N ARG A 22 -14.69 -14.03 -8.45
CA ARG A 22 -14.92 -13.15 -9.59
C ARG A 22 -13.63 -12.59 -10.18
N ALA A 23 -12.63 -12.27 -9.36
CA ALA A 23 -11.35 -11.76 -9.85
C ALA A 23 -10.67 -12.79 -10.78
N GLU A 24 -10.50 -12.42 -12.04
CA GLU A 24 -9.84 -13.21 -13.07
C GLU A 24 -8.42 -13.59 -12.64
N ASP A 25 -8.05 -14.84 -12.94
CA ASP A 25 -6.81 -15.54 -12.56
C ASP A 25 -6.52 -15.70 -11.07
N PHE A 26 -7.30 -15.13 -10.15
CA PHE A 26 -6.96 -15.17 -8.73
C PHE A 26 -6.97 -16.61 -8.18
N LYS A 27 -7.91 -17.47 -8.63
CA LYS A 27 -7.99 -18.87 -8.18
C LYS A 27 -6.77 -19.67 -8.59
N GLU A 28 -6.16 -19.34 -9.71
CA GLU A 28 -5.01 -19.99 -10.32
C GLU A 28 -3.71 -19.46 -9.72
N THR A 29 -3.59 -18.13 -9.62
CA THR A 29 -2.34 -17.43 -9.28
C THR A 29 -2.18 -17.16 -7.78
N GLY A 30 -3.28 -16.91 -7.07
CA GLY A 30 -3.30 -16.49 -5.66
C GLY A 30 -2.81 -15.06 -5.41
N PHE A 31 -2.61 -14.25 -6.45
CA PHE A 31 -2.29 -12.82 -6.31
C PHE A 31 -3.21 -11.98 -7.18
N PHE A 32 -3.26 -10.68 -6.90
CA PHE A 32 -4.05 -9.72 -7.65
C PHE A 32 -3.19 -8.95 -8.65
N TYR A 33 -3.79 -8.60 -9.77
CA TYR A 33 -3.30 -7.52 -10.64
C TYR A 33 -3.78 -6.17 -10.10
N ASN A 34 -3.13 -5.09 -10.54
CA ASN A 34 -3.38 -3.76 -10.02
C ASN A 34 -4.83 -3.29 -10.13
N ALA A 35 -5.55 -3.65 -11.20
CA ALA A 35 -6.95 -3.27 -11.37
C ALA A 35 -7.79 -4.36 -12.03
N TYR A 36 -9.08 -4.31 -11.73
CA TYR A 36 -10.11 -5.18 -12.28
C TYR A 36 -11.37 -4.37 -12.59
N ASN A 37 -12.10 -4.79 -13.62
CA ASN A 37 -13.46 -4.34 -13.83
C ASN A 37 -14.39 -4.95 -12.78
N VAL A 38 -15.55 -4.33 -12.54
CA VAL A 38 -16.54 -4.82 -11.56
C VAL A 38 -17.03 -6.24 -11.84
N ASN A 39 -17.00 -6.67 -13.10
CA ASN A 39 -17.36 -8.02 -13.52
C ASN A 39 -16.21 -9.04 -13.32
N GLY A 40 -15.08 -8.64 -12.73
CA GLY A 40 -13.97 -9.51 -12.43
C GLY A 40 -12.90 -9.61 -13.49
N THR A 41 -13.13 -9.07 -14.70
CA THR A 41 -12.09 -9.15 -15.73
C THR A 41 -10.93 -8.23 -15.41
N ILE A 42 -9.72 -8.65 -15.77
CA ILE A 42 -8.52 -7.86 -15.56
C ILE A 42 -8.67 -6.51 -16.28
N HIS A 43 -8.34 -5.43 -15.59
CA HIS A 43 -8.25 -4.10 -16.18
C HIS A 43 -6.79 -3.64 -16.09
N GLY A 44 -6.25 -3.18 -17.20
CA GLY A 44 -4.93 -2.54 -17.20
C GLY A 44 -4.98 -1.02 -17.17
N THR A 45 -3.97 -0.42 -16.57
CA THR A 45 -3.55 0.96 -16.86
C THR A 45 -2.54 0.88 -18.00
N LEU A 46 -2.82 1.49 -19.16
CA LEU A 46 -1.89 1.54 -20.28
C LEU A 46 -0.52 2.08 -19.83
N ILE A 47 0.47 1.21 -19.65
CA ILE A 47 1.86 1.61 -19.47
C ILE A 47 2.43 1.87 -20.87
N PRO A 48 2.99 3.06 -21.16
CA PRO A 48 3.65 3.29 -22.43
C PRO A 48 4.78 2.24 -22.63
N PRO A 49 4.88 1.59 -23.81
CA PRO A 49 5.80 0.48 -24.07
C PRO A 49 7.29 0.77 -23.79
N ASP A 50 7.65 2.05 -23.68
CA ASP A 50 9.04 2.51 -23.62
C ASP A 50 9.66 2.45 -22.22
N GLY A 51 8.89 2.11 -21.18
CA GLY A 51 9.34 2.14 -19.77
C GLY A 51 10.11 0.90 -19.29
N PRO A 52 9.61 -0.33 -19.46
CA PRO A 52 10.27 -1.53 -18.94
C PRO A 52 10.94 -2.37 -20.05
N ARG A 53 12.27 -2.36 -20.10
CA ARG A 53 13.04 -3.33 -20.92
C ARG A 53 13.09 -4.69 -20.21
N VAL A 54 12.08 -5.53 -20.43
CA VAL A 54 12.06 -6.91 -19.90
C VAL A 54 12.90 -7.84 -20.79
N PRO A 55 13.84 -8.63 -20.23
CA PRO A 55 14.63 -9.64 -20.95
C PRO A 55 13.77 -10.62 -21.76
N ARG A 56 14.24 -11.02 -22.95
CA ARG A 56 13.47 -11.81 -23.93
C ARG A 56 12.95 -13.15 -23.39
N HIS A 57 13.67 -13.79 -22.47
CA HIS A 57 13.28 -15.05 -21.84
C HIS A 57 12.17 -14.89 -20.78
N LEU A 58 12.01 -13.69 -20.18
CA LEU A 58 10.90 -13.36 -19.27
C LEU A 58 9.65 -12.87 -20.01
N ARG A 59 9.80 -12.42 -21.26
CA ARG A 59 8.65 -12.05 -22.10
C ARG A 59 7.75 -13.24 -22.41
N ALA A 60 8.32 -14.42 -22.62
CA ALA A 60 7.54 -15.63 -22.91
C ALA A 60 6.77 -16.17 -21.69
N SER A 61 7.20 -15.84 -20.47
CA SER A 61 6.55 -16.30 -19.22
C SER A 61 5.70 -15.25 -18.52
N CYS A 62 5.74 -13.98 -18.97
CA CYS A 62 5.05 -12.84 -18.34
C CYS A 62 4.41 -11.91 -19.41
N ILE A 63 3.98 -12.45 -20.55
CA ILE A 63 3.48 -11.68 -21.71
C ILE A 63 2.28 -10.79 -21.32
N ASP A 64 1.46 -11.25 -20.38
CA ASP A 64 0.24 -10.57 -19.94
C ASP A 64 0.55 -9.29 -19.15
N LEU A 65 1.55 -9.30 -18.24
CA LEU A 65 1.99 -8.12 -17.47
C LEU A 65 2.55 -6.97 -18.33
N VAL A 66 3.10 -7.28 -19.51
CA VAL A 66 3.79 -6.28 -20.36
C VAL A 66 2.87 -5.73 -21.46
N HIS A 67 1.91 -6.52 -21.96
CA HIS A 67 1.06 -6.10 -23.08
C HIS A 67 -0.33 -5.62 -22.67
N SER A 68 -0.82 -5.98 -21.46
CA SER A 68 -2.15 -5.56 -20.99
C SER A 68 -2.15 -4.33 -20.08
N GLY A 69 -0.98 -3.79 -19.69
CA GLY A 69 -0.92 -2.69 -18.72
C GLY A 69 -1.24 -3.13 -17.29
N THR A 70 -0.95 -4.39 -16.95
CA THR A 70 -1.22 -4.96 -15.64
C THR A 70 0.03 -4.96 -14.78
N GLN A 71 -0.09 -4.51 -13.54
CA GLN A 71 1.01 -4.38 -12.59
C GLN A 71 0.83 -5.36 -11.44
N PHE A 72 1.95 -5.92 -10.94
CA PHE A 72 1.96 -6.74 -9.74
C PHE A 72 2.27 -5.87 -8.51
N GLN A 73 1.31 -5.79 -7.59
CA GLN A 73 1.41 -5.08 -6.32
C GLN A 73 1.20 -6.05 -5.16
N PRO A 74 2.28 -6.60 -4.56
CA PRO A 74 2.17 -7.67 -3.57
C PRO A 74 1.47 -7.23 -2.28
N ASP A 75 1.44 -5.94 -1.98
CA ASP A 75 0.69 -5.38 -0.85
C ASP A 75 -0.82 -5.60 -0.92
N GLN A 76 -1.41 -5.78 -2.10
CA GLN A 76 -2.85 -6.05 -2.22
C GLN A 76 -3.23 -7.37 -1.52
N GLY A 77 -2.41 -8.42 -1.71
CA GLY A 77 -2.60 -9.70 -1.03
C GLY A 77 -2.38 -9.59 0.48
N GLY A 78 -1.33 -8.88 0.89
CA GLY A 78 -1.07 -8.62 2.31
C GLY A 78 -2.22 -7.88 3.00
N SER A 79 -2.70 -6.82 2.35
CA SER A 79 -3.81 -5.98 2.84
C SER A 79 -5.12 -6.75 2.93
N LEU A 80 -5.41 -7.65 1.97
CA LEU A 80 -6.59 -8.51 2.03
C LEU A 80 -6.55 -9.43 3.26
N LEU A 81 -5.43 -10.08 3.54
CA LEU A 81 -5.28 -10.96 4.70
C LEU A 81 -5.46 -10.19 6.02
N ILE A 82 -4.91 -8.97 6.11
CA ILE A 82 -5.12 -8.09 7.27
C ILE A 82 -6.61 -7.72 7.41
N ALA A 83 -7.28 -7.41 6.29
CA ALA A 83 -8.70 -7.05 6.30
C ALA A 83 -9.60 -8.22 6.73
N ILE A 84 -9.32 -9.45 6.28
CA ILE A 84 -10.05 -10.65 6.68
C ILE A 84 -9.85 -10.92 8.18
N ALA A 85 -8.61 -10.84 8.68
CA ALA A 85 -8.34 -11.00 10.11
C ALA A 85 -9.05 -9.94 10.96
N HIS A 86 -9.04 -8.68 10.51
CA HIS A 86 -9.80 -7.60 11.14
C HIS A 86 -11.30 -7.93 11.18
N HIS A 87 -11.87 -8.39 10.08
CA HIS A 87 -13.29 -8.71 9.98
C HIS A 87 -13.69 -9.88 10.90
N ILE A 88 -12.93 -10.98 10.88
CA ILE A 88 -13.15 -12.14 11.76
C ILE A 88 -13.13 -11.70 13.21
N LYS A 89 -12.10 -10.96 13.63
CA LYS A 89 -11.97 -10.48 15.01
C LYS A 89 -13.09 -9.51 15.39
N HIS A 90 -13.52 -8.65 14.47
CA HIS A 90 -14.53 -7.63 14.76
C HIS A 90 -15.94 -8.22 14.95
N PHE A 91 -16.30 -9.24 14.17
CA PHE A 91 -17.64 -9.82 14.16
C PHE A 91 -17.72 -11.23 14.76
N ASP A 92 -16.61 -11.77 15.28
CA ASP A 92 -16.49 -13.16 15.72
C ASP A 92 -16.94 -14.14 14.60
N THR A 93 -16.54 -13.85 13.36
CA THR A 93 -16.92 -14.63 12.19
C THR A 93 -16.11 -15.93 12.14
N ASP A 94 -16.78 -17.06 11.91
CA ASP A 94 -16.09 -18.34 11.66
C ASP A 94 -15.10 -18.22 10.48
N VAL A 95 -13.82 -18.48 10.78
CA VAL A 95 -12.71 -18.43 9.83
C VAL A 95 -12.89 -19.40 8.66
N SER A 96 -13.61 -20.52 8.85
CA SER A 96 -13.85 -21.53 7.81
C SER A 96 -14.51 -20.93 6.56
N LYS A 97 -15.32 -19.87 6.73
CA LYS A 97 -15.96 -19.14 5.63
C LYS A 97 -14.97 -18.53 4.64
N PHE A 98 -13.77 -18.18 5.10
CA PHE A 98 -12.75 -17.52 4.29
C PHE A 98 -11.50 -18.39 4.07
N GLU A 99 -11.49 -19.63 4.55
CA GLU A 99 -10.31 -20.51 4.55
C GLU A 99 -9.66 -20.58 3.16
N LYS A 100 -10.44 -20.89 2.12
CA LYS A 100 -9.94 -20.99 0.74
C LYS A 100 -9.33 -19.69 0.22
N LEU A 101 -9.92 -18.54 0.56
CA LEU A 101 -9.39 -17.24 0.16
C LEU A 101 -8.07 -16.95 0.87
N ILE A 102 -8.03 -17.13 2.20
CA ILE A 102 -6.83 -16.95 3.02
C ILE A 102 -5.69 -17.83 2.52
N GLU A 103 -5.95 -19.11 2.28
CA GLU A 103 -4.95 -20.06 1.78
C GLU A 103 -4.41 -19.64 0.42
N LYS A 104 -5.29 -19.29 -0.53
CA LYS A 104 -4.88 -18.87 -1.88
C LYS A 104 -4.04 -17.61 -1.86
N THR A 105 -4.44 -16.60 -1.09
CA THR A 105 -3.70 -15.34 -0.96
C THR A 105 -2.33 -15.57 -0.29
N ALA A 106 -2.28 -16.27 0.84
CA ALA A 106 -1.02 -16.54 1.54
C ALA A 106 -0.05 -17.36 0.68
N ASP A 107 -0.57 -18.34 -0.04
CA ASP A 107 0.21 -19.13 -0.99
C ASP A 107 0.72 -18.33 -2.18
N GLY A 108 -0.08 -17.39 -2.70
CA GLY A 108 0.33 -16.47 -3.74
C GLY A 108 1.49 -15.58 -3.29
N ILE A 109 1.40 -15.00 -2.09
CA ILE A 109 2.51 -14.24 -1.49
C ILE A 109 3.77 -15.11 -1.40
N CYS A 110 3.64 -16.36 -0.90
CA CYS A 110 4.78 -17.29 -0.80
C CYS A 110 5.41 -17.63 -2.15
N ARG A 111 4.61 -17.89 -3.19
CA ARG A 111 5.11 -18.15 -4.54
C ARG A 111 5.77 -16.93 -5.18
N SER A 112 5.34 -15.73 -4.79
CA SER A 112 5.86 -14.48 -5.35
C SER A 112 7.23 -14.07 -4.81
N TRP A 113 7.76 -14.76 -3.80
CA TRP A 113 8.99 -14.39 -3.10
C TRP A 113 10.08 -15.45 -3.26
N LYS A 114 11.27 -15.02 -3.66
CA LYS A 114 12.45 -15.88 -3.78
C LYS A 114 13.73 -15.06 -3.64
N ASP A 115 14.71 -15.57 -2.91
CA ASP A 115 16.07 -15.01 -2.81
C ASP A 115 16.09 -13.50 -2.46
N ASN A 116 15.27 -13.08 -1.49
CA ASN A 116 15.12 -11.68 -1.04
C ASN A 116 14.51 -10.70 -2.07
N ALA A 117 13.82 -11.22 -3.09
CA ALA A 117 13.15 -10.42 -4.10
C ALA A 117 11.78 -10.98 -4.46
N PHE A 118 10.94 -10.12 -5.05
CA PHE A 118 9.76 -10.60 -5.75
C PHE A 118 10.14 -11.17 -7.11
N VAL A 119 9.50 -12.28 -7.50
CA VAL A 119 9.76 -12.97 -8.78
C VAL A 119 9.14 -12.25 -9.98
N LEU A 120 8.22 -11.31 -9.72
CA LEU A 120 7.57 -10.44 -10.72
C LEU A 120 8.02 -8.98 -10.53
N PRO A 121 7.97 -8.14 -11.58
CA PRO A 121 8.12 -6.69 -11.46
C PRO A 121 7.16 -6.11 -10.42
N CYS A 122 7.71 -5.71 -9.27
CA CYS A 122 6.96 -5.25 -8.11
C CYS A 122 6.74 -3.74 -8.25
N TYR A 123 5.48 -3.31 -8.30
CA TYR A 123 5.12 -1.89 -8.26
C TYR A 123 4.82 -1.44 -6.84
N ASP A 124 5.09 -0.16 -6.55
CA ASP A 124 4.67 0.44 -5.29
C ASP A 124 3.15 0.69 -5.27
N LEU A 125 2.61 1.00 -4.09
CA LEU A 125 1.18 1.28 -3.90
C LEU A 125 0.67 2.46 -4.72
N TRP A 126 1.58 3.30 -5.23
CA TRP A 126 1.27 4.45 -6.08
C TRP A 126 1.27 4.12 -7.57
N GLU A 127 1.56 2.86 -7.95
CA GLU A 127 1.57 2.36 -9.34
C GLU A 127 2.60 3.05 -10.25
N GLU A 128 3.63 3.65 -9.66
CA GLU A 128 4.58 4.54 -10.36
C GLU A 128 5.99 3.99 -10.39
N ARG A 129 6.43 3.37 -9.28
CA ARG A 129 7.78 2.83 -9.15
C ARG A 129 7.74 1.34 -9.35
N CYS A 130 8.71 0.83 -10.10
CA CYS A 130 8.89 -0.60 -10.29
C CYS A 130 10.26 -1.05 -9.78
N VAL A 131 10.29 -2.18 -9.07
CA VAL A 131 11.49 -2.95 -8.78
C VAL A 131 11.44 -4.25 -9.58
N LEU A 132 12.40 -4.41 -10.50
CA LEU A 132 12.56 -5.64 -11.27
C LEU A 132 13.18 -6.75 -10.40
N PRO A 133 12.87 -8.03 -10.65
CA PRO A 133 13.45 -9.15 -9.90
C PRO A 133 14.99 -9.12 -9.85
N GLY A 134 15.64 -8.78 -10.97
CA GLY A 134 17.10 -8.67 -11.07
C GLY A 134 17.73 -7.50 -10.30
N HIS A 135 16.93 -6.65 -9.65
CA HIS A 135 17.42 -5.58 -8.77
C HIS A 135 17.56 -6.03 -7.31
N GLU A 136 17.15 -7.27 -6.99
CA GLU A 136 17.22 -7.86 -5.65
C GLU A 136 16.69 -6.89 -4.58
N GLY A 137 15.45 -6.44 -4.77
CA GLY A 137 14.87 -5.34 -4.02
C GLY A 137 13.34 -5.39 -3.93
N PHE A 138 12.78 -4.44 -3.19
CA PHE A 138 11.35 -4.34 -2.89
C PHE A 138 10.98 -2.94 -2.42
N HIS A 139 9.69 -2.62 -2.47
CA HIS A 139 9.12 -1.44 -1.80
C HIS A 139 8.88 -1.77 -0.33
N THR A 140 9.32 -0.90 0.58
CA THR A 140 9.31 -1.20 2.03
C THR A 140 7.88 -1.33 2.57
N TYR A 141 6.97 -0.48 2.09
CA TYR A 141 5.54 -0.61 2.38
C TYR A 141 4.99 -1.97 1.96
N SER A 142 5.27 -2.40 0.72
CA SER A 142 4.70 -3.63 0.19
C SER A 142 5.23 -4.89 0.86
N LEU A 143 6.53 -4.90 1.22
CA LEU A 143 7.10 -5.97 2.04
C LEU A 143 6.42 -6.05 3.42
N ALA A 144 6.18 -4.90 4.07
CA ALA A 144 5.52 -4.86 5.37
C ALA A 144 4.09 -5.42 5.35
N MET A 145 3.30 -5.07 4.33
CA MET A 145 1.97 -5.63 4.14
C MET A 145 2.01 -7.15 3.93
N CYS A 146 2.96 -7.66 3.16
CA CYS A 146 3.12 -9.12 2.98
C CYS A 146 3.48 -9.83 4.28
N ILE A 147 4.41 -9.28 5.06
CA ILE A 147 4.81 -9.82 6.37
C ILE A 147 3.60 -9.89 7.30
N ALA A 148 2.87 -8.78 7.43
CA ALA A 148 1.70 -8.70 8.30
C ALA A 148 0.55 -9.60 7.83
N GLY A 149 0.31 -9.66 6.51
CA GLY A 149 -0.68 -10.57 5.94
C GLY A 149 -0.36 -12.04 6.18
N LEU A 150 0.91 -12.47 6.02
CA LEU A 150 1.31 -13.84 6.33
C LEU A 150 1.21 -14.14 7.83
N ARG A 151 1.54 -13.19 8.71
CA ARG A 151 1.32 -13.33 10.16
C ARG A 151 -0.16 -13.53 10.47
N ALA A 152 -1.05 -12.74 9.88
CA ALA A 152 -2.49 -12.87 10.02
C ALA A 152 -3.00 -14.23 9.51
N ALA A 153 -2.53 -14.70 8.36
CA ALA A 153 -2.90 -16.03 7.85
C ALA A 153 -2.45 -17.17 8.77
N ILE A 154 -1.25 -17.08 9.35
CA ILE A 154 -0.74 -18.06 10.33
C ILE A 154 -1.57 -18.04 11.61
N GLU A 155 -2.01 -16.87 12.07
CA GLU A 155 -2.89 -16.74 13.24
C GLU A 155 -4.27 -17.34 12.97
N MET A 156 -4.86 -17.05 11.79
CA MET A 156 -6.20 -17.50 11.42
C MET A 156 -6.30 -19.01 11.14
N LEU A 157 -5.35 -19.58 10.39
CA LEU A 157 -5.42 -20.98 9.90
C LEU A 157 -4.31 -21.89 10.43
N GLY A 158 -3.44 -21.36 11.30
CA GLY A 158 -2.33 -22.11 11.88
C GLY A 158 -1.06 -22.16 11.04
N LYS A 159 -0.04 -22.81 11.60
CA LYS A 159 1.32 -22.82 11.08
C LYS A 159 1.47 -23.77 9.88
N LYS A 160 1.74 -23.21 8.70
CA LYS A 160 2.21 -23.97 7.53
C LYS A 160 3.69 -23.70 7.29
N ARG A 161 4.49 -24.75 7.02
CA ARG A 161 5.95 -24.64 6.84
C ARG A 161 6.35 -23.58 5.81
N LYS A 162 5.66 -23.54 4.66
CA LYS A 162 5.90 -22.54 3.61
C LYS A 162 5.65 -21.11 4.10
N TRP A 163 4.54 -20.87 4.80
CA TRP A 163 4.18 -19.54 5.29
C TRP A 163 5.18 -19.04 6.33
N LEU A 164 5.54 -19.88 7.29
CA LEU A 164 6.56 -19.55 8.30
C LEU A 164 7.91 -19.24 7.66
N LYS A 165 8.33 -20.02 6.66
CA LYS A 165 9.58 -19.81 5.94
C LYS A 165 9.57 -18.45 5.22
N THR A 166 8.60 -18.20 4.36
CA THR A 166 8.51 -16.94 3.60
C THR A 166 8.36 -15.74 4.52
N GLN A 167 7.50 -15.83 5.54
CA GLN A 167 7.30 -14.74 6.50
C GLN A 167 8.60 -14.40 7.24
N LYS A 168 9.39 -15.42 7.62
CA LYS A 168 10.70 -15.22 8.24
C LYS A 168 11.68 -14.58 7.26
N GLU A 169 11.81 -15.09 6.04
CA GLU A 169 12.72 -14.53 5.02
C GLU A 169 12.40 -13.06 4.72
N MET A 170 11.12 -12.72 4.55
CA MET A 170 10.69 -11.33 4.37
C MET A 170 11.00 -10.47 5.60
N SER A 171 10.82 -11.01 6.82
CA SER A 171 11.16 -10.29 8.05
C SER A 171 12.66 -10.06 8.20
N ASP A 172 13.50 -11.05 7.83
CA ASP A 172 14.95 -10.92 7.82
C ASP A 172 15.39 -9.85 6.79
N ALA A 173 14.76 -9.82 5.61
CA ALA A 173 15.00 -8.79 4.59
C ALA A 173 14.59 -7.38 5.08
N PHE A 174 13.45 -7.25 5.76
CA PHE A 174 13.06 -6.00 6.40
C PHE A 174 14.05 -5.60 7.50
N ALA A 175 14.51 -6.55 8.32
CA ALA A 175 15.48 -6.30 9.39
C ALA A 175 16.84 -5.82 8.85
N GLU A 176 17.26 -6.28 7.66
CA GLU A 176 18.45 -5.76 6.97
C GLU A 176 18.27 -4.27 6.60
N VAL A 177 17.11 -3.91 6.04
CA VAL A 177 16.78 -2.53 5.69
C VAL A 177 16.69 -1.65 6.94
N TYR A 178 16.01 -2.14 7.96
CA TYR A 178 15.85 -1.47 9.24
C TYR A 178 17.21 -1.29 9.92
N SER A 179 18.08 -2.29 9.96
CA SER A 179 19.36 -2.22 10.70
C SER A 179 20.44 -1.42 9.98
N ALA A 180 20.23 -1.08 8.70
CA ALA A 180 21.16 -0.20 8.01
C ALA A 180 21.30 1.13 8.74
N GLY A 181 22.52 1.68 8.75
CA GLY A 181 22.90 2.95 9.43
C GLY A 181 22.26 4.22 8.86
N ARG A 182 21.08 4.12 8.26
CA ARG A 182 20.26 5.21 7.73
C ARG A 182 19.47 5.87 8.85
N LYS A 183 19.24 7.19 8.70
CA LYS A 183 18.48 8.00 9.67
C LYS A 183 16.99 7.65 9.68
N SER A 184 16.42 7.40 8.50
CA SER A 184 15.02 7.06 8.26
C SER A 184 14.90 5.79 7.42
N ILE A 185 13.70 5.24 7.37
CA ILE A 185 13.37 4.05 6.59
C ILE A 185 13.24 4.45 5.12
N PRO A 186 13.95 3.78 4.18
CA PRO A 186 13.81 4.09 2.77
C PRO A 186 12.47 3.60 2.22
N ARG A 187 11.89 4.33 1.28
CA ARG A 187 10.68 3.89 0.59
C ARG A 187 10.91 2.68 -0.32
N THR A 188 12.14 2.49 -0.80
CA THR A 188 12.50 1.38 -1.68
C THR A 188 13.89 0.86 -1.33
N TYR A 189 14.06 -0.46 -1.37
CA TYR A 189 15.33 -1.13 -1.19
C TYR A 189 15.75 -1.83 -2.48
N ARG A 190 17.05 -1.75 -2.83
CA ARG A 190 17.66 -2.42 -3.98
C ARG A 190 19.11 -2.81 -3.64
N LYS A 191 19.61 -3.88 -4.25
CA LYS A 191 21.01 -4.34 -4.17
C LYS A 191 21.72 -4.23 -5.52
N GLY A 192 23.00 -4.64 -5.55
CA GLY A 192 23.77 -4.76 -6.79
C GLY A 192 24.15 -3.43 -7.46
N ALA A 193 24.42 -3.48 -8.77
CA ALA A 193 24.88 -2.33 -9.56
C ALA A 193 23.86 -1.18 -9.60
N ILE A 194 22.56 -1.50 -9.63
CA ILE A 194 21.50 -0.49 -9.66
C ILE A 194 21.50 0.36 -8.38
N ALA A 195 21.81 -0.24 -7.22
CA ALA A 195 21.92 0.46 -5.95
C ALA A 195 23.15 1.41 -5.87
N LYS A 196 24.14 1.24 -6.76
CA LYS A 196 25.29 2.13 -6.89
C LYS A 196 24.98 3.38 -7.72
N ASN A 197 23.90 3.39 -8.49
CA ASN A 197 23.47 4.56 -9.23
C ASN A 197 23.02 5.66 -8.26
N ARG A 198 23.74 6.79 -8.25
CA ARG A 198 23.51 7.90 -7.30
C ARG A 198 22.10 8.48 -7.38
N LYS A 199 21.54 8.65 -8.59
CA LYS A 199 20.20 9.22 -8.79
C LYS A 199 19.13 8.28 -8.24
N ILE A 200 19.25 6.99 -8.55
CA ILE A 200 18.33 5.96 -8.06
C ILE A 200 18.40 5.85 -6.54
N LYS A 201 19.61 5.76 -5.98
CA LYS A 201 19.81 5.67 -4.53
C LYS A 201 19.24 6.89 -3.81
N ALA A 202 19.48 8.11 -4.31
CA ALA A 202 18.93 9.32 -3.71
C ALA A 202 17.39 9.31 -3.72
N ASP A 203 16.81 8.80 -4.80
CA ASP A 203 15.36 8.74 -4.97
C ASP A 203 14.70 7.62 -4.15
N ASP A 204 15.34 6.46 -3.99
CA ASP A 204 14.89 5.36 -3.14
C ASP A 204 14.91 5.70 -1.63
N LEU A 205 15.75 6.67 -1.25
CA LEU A 205 15.90 7.16 0.13
C LEU A 205 14.93 8.28 0.50
N LYS A 206 14.17 8.84 -0.45
CA LYS A 206 13.19 9.89 -0.14
C LYS A 206 12.10 9.35 0.79
N PRO A 207 11.60 10.18 1.74
CA PRO A 207 10.47 9.78 2.57
C PRO A 207 9.22 9.62 1.70
N ASP A 208 8.46 8.57 1.97
CA ASP A 208 7.15 8.35 1.37
C ASP A 208 6.13 8.25 2.49
N THR A 209 5.02 8.97 2.37
CA THR A 209 4.01 9.04 3.43
C THR A 209 3.31 7.69 3.62
N SER A 210 3.35 6.79 2.63
CA SER A 210 2.90 5.39 2.79
C SER A 210 3.66 4.62 3.87
N LEU A 211 4.85 5.06 4.28
CA LEU A 211 5.61 4.42 5.36
C LEU A 211 4.91 4.51 6.72
N LEU A 212 3.87 5.34 6.88
CA LEU A 212 2.95 5.24 8.02
C LEU A 212 2.29 3.85 8.12
N GLY A 213 2.20 3.15 6.98
CA GLY A 213 1.81 1.75 6.82
C GLY A 213 2.58 0.76 7.68
N LEU A 214 3.83 1.07 8.03
CA LEU A 214 4.68 0.22 8.86
C LEU A 214 4.17 0.14 10.31
N VAL A 215 3.43 1.17 10.75
CA VAL A 215 2.76 1.21 12.06
C VAL A 215 1.30 0.74 11.92
N TYR A 216 0.53 1.34 11.02
CA TYR A 216 -0.84 0.91 10.74
C TYR A 216 -1.08 0.87 9.24
N PRO A 217 -1.57 -0.23 8.65
CA PRO A 217 -2.18 -1.37 9.35
C PRO A 217 -1.24 -2.55 9.64
N SER A 218 0.02 -2.53 9.16
CA SER A 218 0.86 -3.74 9.26
C SER A 218 1.34 -4.06 10.68
N GLY A 219 1.48 -3.05 11.56
CA GLY A 219 1.96 -3.24 12.92
C GLY A 219 3.37 -3.85 13.01
N ILE A 220 4.19 -3.73 11.95
CA ILE A 220 5.54 -4.31 11.98
C ILE A 220 6.52 -3.44 12.79
N LEU A 221 6.21 -2.17 12.97
CA LEU A 221 6.92 -1.24 13.85
C LEU A 221 5.97 -0.67 14.89
N ASP A 222 6.50 -0.49 16.10
CA ASP A 222 5.82 0.23 17.16
C ASP A 222 5.73 1.74 16.80
N PRO A 223 4.62 2.44 17.10
CA PRO A 223 4.52 3.89 16.89
C PRO A 223 5.63 4.70 17.57
N GLN A 224 6.15 4.21 18.71
CA GLN A 224 7.23 4.82 19.49
C GLN A 224 8.63 4.39 19.03
N ASP A 225 8.76 3.56 17.99
CA ASP A 225 10.05 3.16 17.44
C ASP A 225 10.86 4.40 17.00
N GLU A 226 12.13 4.48 17.43
CA GLU A 226 12.98 5.66 17.21
C GLU A 226 13.28 5.91 15.74
N LYS A 227 13.41 4.86 14.92
CA LYS A 227 13.63 4.99 13.48
C LYS A 227 12.35 5.36 12.76
N MET A 228 11.20 4.90 13.24
CA MET A 228 9.89 5.32 12.77
C MET A 228 9.62 6.80 13.08
N LYS A 229 9.88 7.27 14.30
CA LYS A 229 9.79 8.71 14.66
C LYS A 229 10.61 9.57 13.72
N ARG A 230 11.88 9.19 13.47
CA ARG A 230 12.74 9.89 12.50
C ARG A 230 12.17 9.86 11.07
N THR A 231 11.56 8.75 10.67
CA THR A 231 10.89 8.63 9.38
C THR A 231 9.70 9.58 9.28
N VAL A 232 8.85 9.67 10.31
CA VAL A 232 7.74 10.63 10.37
C VAL A 232 8.22 12.08 10.36
N LEU A 233 9.30 12.38 11.07
CA LEU A 233 9.91 13.73 11.02
C LEU A 233 10.38 14.10 9.61
N GLU A 234 11.00 13.18 8.87
CA GLU A 234 11.38 13.42 7.48
C GLU A 234 10.16 13.55 6.54
N ILE A 235 9.09 12.76 6.77
CA ILE A 235 7.81 12.91 6.05
C ILE A 235 7.25 14.32 6.29
N ILE A 236 7.13 14.76 7.54
CA ILE A 236 6.59 16.10 7.86
C ILE A 236 7.46 17.18 7.22
N LYS A 237 8.78 17.05 7.31
CA LYS A 237 9.71 18.04 6.76
C LYS A 237 9.64 18.15 5.24
N MET A 238 9.50 17.05 4.52
CA MET A 238 9.64 17.03 3.06
C MET A 238 8.33 16.91 2.28
N ASN A 239 7.26 16.42 2.91
CA ASN A 239 5.98 16.14 2.25
C ASN A 239 4.85 17.09 2.69
N THR A 240 5.06 17.94 3.70
CA THR A 240 4.05 18.94 4.11
C THR A 240 4.10 20.15 3.18
N MET A 241 2.96 20.53 2.61
CA MET A 241 2.79 21.77 1.85
C MET A 241 2.56 22.98 2.77
N ASP A 242 2.62 24.20 2.26
CA ASP A 242 2.39 25.42 3.05
C ASP A 242 0.97 25.50 3.63
N SER A 243 -0.02 24.94 2.93
CA SER A 243 -1.37 24.69 3.47
C SER A 243 -1.42 23.70 4.65
N GLY A 244 -0.29 23.03 4.91
CA GLY A 244 -0.05 22.07 5.98
C GLY A 244 -0.54 20.64 5.68
N GLY A 245 -1.15 20.39 4.52
CA GLY A 245 -1.54 19.04 4.12
C GLY A 245 -0.35 18.27 3.53
N LEU A 246 -0.51 16.95 3.38
CA LEU A 246 0.59 16.06 3.01
C LEU A 246 0.54 15.62 1.53
N LEU A 247 1.72 15.55 0.91
CA LEU A 247 1.97 14.88 -0.37
C LEU A 247 2.30 13.40 -0.17
N ARG A 248 2.20 12.60 -1.24
CA ARG A 248 2.65 11.19 -1.23
C ARG A 248 4.16 11.10 -0.96
N TYR A 249 4.94 11.89 -1.68
CA TYR A 249 6.40 11.98 -1.55
C TYR A 249 6.91 13.34 -2.12
N PRO A 250 8.19 13.71 -1.92
CA PRO A 250 8.70 15.01 -2.36
C PRO A 250 8.70 15.16 -3.88
N ALA A 251 8.29 16.34 -4.36
CA ALA A 251 8.17 16.68 -5.77
C ALA A 251 7.18 15.79 -6.56
N ASP A 252 6.10 15.35 -5.89
CA ASP A 252 4.99 14.66 -6.52
C ASP A 252 4.35 15.54 -7.63
N ARG A 253 4.23 14.94 -8.82
CA ARG A 253 3.71 15.62 -10.03
C ARG A 253 2.32 15.17 -10.42
N TYR A 254 1.81 14.09 -9.83
CA TYR A 254 0.52 13.53 -10.17
C TYR A 254 -0.61 14.46 -9.73
N CYS A 255 -1.59 14.68 -10.60
CA CYS A 255 -2.70 15.57 -10.31
C CYS A 255 -4.08 14.96 -10.54
N GLY A 256 -4.16 13.65 -10.80
CA GLY A 256 -5.43 12.97 -11.12
C GLY A 256 -6.03 13.34 -12.48
N GLY A 257 -5.42 14.27 -13.22
CA GLY A 257 -5.91 14.72 -14.52
C GLY A 257 -5.55 13.74 -15.63
N VAL A 258 -6.47 13.55 -16.58
CA VAL A 258 -6.25 12.81 -17.82
C VAL A 258 -6.61 13.70 -19.00
N ARG A 259 -5.71 13.81 -19.98
CA ARG A 259 -5.93 14.56 -21.22
C ARG A 259 -5.57 13.69 -22.42
N LYS A 260 -6.53 13.48 -23.32
CA LYS A 260 -6.37 12.62 -24.53
C LYS A 260 -5.86 11.20 -24.19
N GLY A 261 -6.36 10.62 -23.10
CA GLY A 261 -5.96 9.28 -22.64
C GLY A 261 -4.63 9.22 -21.87
N TRP A 262 -3.97 10.35 -21.64
CA TRP A 262 -2.70 10.41 -20.91
C TRP A 262 -2.84 11.12 -19.57
N VAL A 263 -2.19 10.60 -18.53
CA VAL A 263 -2.10 11.27 -17.23
C VAL A 263 -1.37 12.61 -17.40
N THR A 264 -1.94 13.66 -16.84
CA THR A 264 -1.30 14.98 -16.78
C THR A 264 -0.46 15.10 -15.51
N LEU A 265 0.70 15.75 -15.60
CA LEU A 265 1.67 15.87 -14.51
C LEU A 265 1.90 17.34 -14.12
N THR A 266 0.83 18.02 -13.72
CA THR A 266 0.81 19.45 -13.42
C THR A 266 1.09 19.79 -11.95
N GLY A 267 1.51 18.81 -11.13
CA GLY A 267 1.84 19.00 -9.72
C GLY A 267 0.73 18.52 -8.79
N ALA A 268 1.09 17.83 -7.72
CA ALA A 268 0.13 17.31 -6.76
C ALA A 268 -0.49 18.38 -5.86
N GLY A 269 -1.70 18.09 -5.38
CA GLY A 269 -2.31 18.74 -4.23
C GLY A 269 -2.08 17.91 -2.97
N THR A 270 -2.55 18.41 -1.83
CA THR A 270 -2.49 17.67 -0.57
C THR A 270 -3.51 16.54 -0.56
N TRP A 271 -3.18 15.39 -0.01
CA TRP A 271 -4.05 14.20 0.01
C TRP A 271 -4.73 14.06 1.37
N PRO A 272 -6.07 14.20 1.48
CA PRO A 272 -6.78 14.05 2.75
C PRO A 272 -6.53 12.70 3.43
N LEU A 273 -6.44 11.62 2.65
CA LEU A 273 -6.17 10.28 3.19
C LEU A 273 -4.85 10.22 3.97
N LEU A 274 -3.82 10.96 3.54
CA LEU A 274 -2.51 10.98 4.20
C LEU A 274 -2.56 11.75 5.51
N SER A 275 -3.36 12.82 5.58
CA SER A 275 -3.63 13.52 6.84
C SER A 275 -4.36 12.60 7.83
N PHE A 276 -5.35 11.82 7.40
CA PHE A 276 -6.00 10.84 8.28
C PHE A 276 -5.05 9.70 8.70
N TRP A 277 -4.17 9.25 7.81
CA TRP A 277 -3.14 8.25 8.15
C TRP A 277 -2.17 8.78 9.22
N MET A 278 -1.75 10.04 9.07
CA MET A 278 -0.90 10.72 10.06
C MET A 278 -1.64 10.90 11.40
N SER A 279 -2.94 11.19 11.37
CA SER A 279 -3.79 11.22 12.57
C SER A 279 -3.79 9.87 13.29
N ILE A 280 -3.92 8.76 12.57
CA ILE A 280 -3.87 7.40 13.17
C ILE A 280 -2.50 7.16 13.82
N TYR A 281 -1.40 7.52 13.15
CA TYR A 281 -0.06 7.40 13.72
C TYR A 281 0.07 8.18 15.03
N TYR A 282 -0.32 9.45 15.06
CA TYR A 282 -0.22 10.27 16.27
C TYR A 282 -1.17 9.81 17.39
N SER A 283 -2.36 9.31 17.05
CA SER A 283 -3.26 8.69 18.03
C SER A 283 -2.59 7.48 18.68
N LEU A 284 -1.96 6.61 17.90
CA LEU A 284 -1.19 5.45 18.39
C LEU A 284 0.04 5.86 19.23
N CYS A 285 0.63 7.03 18.96
CA CYS A 285 1.68 7.62 19.80
C CYS A 285 1.15 8.21 21.13
N GLY A 286 -0.17 8.32 21.33
CA GLY A 286 -0.78 9.04 22.45
C GLY A 286 -0.72 10.57 22.31
N ASP A 287 -0.35 11.10 21.14
CA ASP A 287 -0.28 12.54 20.88
C ASP A 287 -1.61 13.04 20.32
N ASN A 288 -2.58 13.20 21.21
CA ASN A 288 -3.93 13.64 20.86
C ASN A 288 -3.95 15.02 20.18
N LYS A 289 -2.99 15.90 20.49
CA LYS A 289 -2.93 17.24 19.90
C LYS A 289 -2.63 17.16 18.41
N ASN A 290 -1.57 16.44 18.03
CA ASN A 290 -1.23 16.28 16.62
C ASN A 290 -2.20 15.37 15.89
N ALA A 291 -2.75 14.34 16.56
CA ALA A 291 -3.78 13.48 15.97
C ALA A 291 -5.00 14.30 15.52
N ASN A 292 -5.59 15.10 16.42
CA ASN A 292 -6.72 15.98 16.07
C ASN A 292 -6.35 17.03 15.03
N LYS A 293 -5.15 17.62 15.10
CA LYS A 293 -4.68 18.58 14.09
C LYS A 293 -4.71 18.00 12.67
N PHE A 294 -4.15 16.80 12.48
CA PHE A 294 -4.11 16.15 11.17
C PHE A 294 -5.49 15.64 10.73
N PHE A 295 -6.37 15.29 11.67
CA PHE A 295 -7.75 14.91 11.37
C PHE A 295 -8.60 16.10 10.90
N GLU A 296 -8.58 17.21 11.63
CA GLU A 296 -9.46 18.36 11.38
C GLU A 296 -9.04 19.23 10.19
N GLN A 297 -7.73 19.35 9.95
CA GLN A 297 -7.20 20.25 8.93
C GLN A 297 -7.80 20.02 7.53
N PRO A 298 -7.79 18.81 6.94
CA PRO A 298 -8.37 18.60 5.62
C PRO A 298 -9.87 18.92 5.60
N LEU A 299 -10.59 18.66 6.71
CA LEU A 299 -12.05 18.87 6.81
C LEU A 299 -12.45 20.34 6.67
N LYS A 300 -11.57 21.29 7.02
CA LYS A 300 -11.82 22.74 6.83
C LYS A 300 -11.97 23.14 5.35
N ARG A 301 -11.54 22.28 4.44
CA ARG A 301 -11.53 22.53 2.98
C ARG A 301 -12.39 21.51 2.22
N ILE A 302 -13.07 20.62 2.93
CA ILE A 302 -13.97 19.62 2.37
C ILE A 302 -15.40 20.04 2.69
N ASP A 303 -16.26 20.02 1.68
CA ASP A 303 -17.68 20.30 1.85
C ASP A 303 -18.45 19.01 2.15
N LYS A 304 -18.72 18.21 1.11
CA LYS A 304 -19.53 16.98 1.25
C LYS A 304 -18.75 15.68 1.10
N TYR A 305 -17.97 15.55 0.03
CA TYR A 305 -17.23 14.34 -0.30
C TYR A 305 -15.73 14.58 -0.21
N ILE A 306 -15.03 13.68 0.47
CA ILE A 306 -13.58 13.75 0.60
C ILE A 306 -12.92 13.42 -0.76
N PRO A 307 -12.17 14.36 -1.36
CA PRO A 307 -11.51 14.15 -2.64
C PRO A 307 -10.24 13.30 -2.50
N GLU A 308 -9.66 12.95 -3.64
CA GLU A 308 -8.30 12.41 -3.72
C GLU A 308 -7.27 13.46 -3.28
N GLN A 309 -7.39 14.68 -3.80
CA GLN A 309 -6.46 15.78 -3.56
C GLN A 309 -7.21 17.09 -3.29
N ILE A 310 -6.58 17.96 -2.52
CA ILE A 310 -7.00 19.34 -2.28
C ILE A 310 -5.87 20.25 -2.81
N PHE A 311 -6.14 20.93 -3.93
CA PHE A 311 -5.22 21.88 -4.55
C PHE A 311 -5.29 23.25 -3.88
N GLU A 312 -4.17 23.96 -3.78
CA GLU A 312 -4.15 25.36 -3.32
C GLU A 312 -4.80 26.30 -4.35
N ASP A 313 -4.50 26.07 -5.63
CA ASP A 313 -5.20 26.71 -6.74
C ASP A 313 -6.62 26.13 -6.86
N LYS A 314 -7.62 26.95 -6.51
CA LYS A 314 -9.04 26.59 -6.53
C LYS A 314 -9.60 26.37 -7.94
N SER A 315 -8.90 26.76 -9.00
CA SER A 315 -9.32 26.45 -10.38
C SER A 315 -9.14 24.98 -10.74
N ARG A 316 -8.33 24.25 -9.95
CA ARG A 316 -8.03 22.85 -10.17
C ARG A 316 -9.03 21.95 -9.46
N SER A 317 -9.61 21.04 -10.22
CA SER A 317 -10.51 20.00 -9.69
C SER A 317 -9.75 18.71 -9.42
N SER A 318 -10.14 18.01 -8.35
CA SER A 318 -9.64 16.67 -8.04
C SER A 318 -10.74 15.63 -8.25
N ILE A 319 -10.34 14.36 -8.36
CA ILE A 319 -11.26 13.22 -8.34
C ILE A 319 -11.99 13.22 -6.99
N THR A 320 -13.32 13.21 -7.01
CA THR A 320 -14.15 13.17 -5.80
C THR A 320 -15.48 12.45 -6.07
N PRO A 321 -15.97 11.60 -5.14
CA PRO A 321 -15.31 11.13 -3.92
C PRO A 321 -14.13 10.18 -4.19
N LEU A 322 -13.12 10.18 -3.30
CA LEU A 322 -12.19 9.04 -3.20
C LEU A 322 -12.61 8.11 -2.06
N LEU A 323 -12.94 6.86 -2.39
CA LEU A 323 -13.38 5.85 -1.41
C LEU A 323 -12.32 5.61 -0.32
N TRP A 324 -11.04 5.56 -0.70
CA TRP A 324 -9.95 5.36 0.25
C TRP A 324 -9.83 6.50 1.26
N SER A 325 -9.99 7.76 0.82
CA SER A 325 -10.02 8.91 1.74
C SER A 325 -11.17 8.80 2.76
N HIS A 326 -12.36 8.38 2.34
CA HIS A 326 -13.50 8.18 3.24
C HIS A 326 -13.27 7.01 4.22
N ALA A 327 -12.69 5.91 3.75
CA ALA A 327 -12.34 4.78 4.60
C ALA A 327 -11.31 5.18 5.68
N MET A 328 -10.28 5.95 5.30
CA MET A 328 -9.27 6.45 6.23
C MET A 328 -9.85 7.46 7.22
N PHE A 329 -10.79 8.31 6.81
CA PHE A 329 -11.53 9.19 7.72
C PHE A 329 -12.27 8.40 8.81
N VAL A 330 -13.03 7.37 8.44
CA VAL A 330 -13.76 6.52 9.41
C VAL A 330 -12.78 5.83 10.37
N ILE A 331 -11.68 5.28 9.85
CA ILE A 331 -10.67 4.63 10.68
C ILE A 331 -10.04 5.64 11.65
N ALA A 332 -9.61 6.81 11.17
CA ALA A 332 -9.03 7.85 12.01
C ALA A 332 -10.01 8.34 13.08
N ALA A 333 -11.29 8.54 12.71
CA ALA A 333 -12.36 8.89 13.65
C ALA A 333 -12.51 7.83 14.75
N LYS A 334 -12.38 6.54 14.42
CA LYS A 334 -12.38 5.47 15.41
C LYS A 334 -11.21 5.56 16.37
N PHE A 335 -10.00 5.79 15.86
CA PHE A 335 -8.79 5.97 16.69
C PHE A 335 -8.85 7.20 17.60
N LEU A 336 -9.61 8.23 17.20
CA LEU A 336 -9.87 9.42 18.02
C LEU A 336 -11.04 9.26 19.00
N GLY A 337 -11.77 8.15 18.95
CA GLY A 337 -12.93 7.90 19.81
C GLY A 337 -14.19 8.68 19.41
N HIS A 338 -14.28 9.14 18.15
CA HIS A 338 -15.49 9.82 17.65
C HIS A 338 -16.64 8.85 17.32
N ILE A 339 -16.34 7.57 17.11
CA ILE A 339 -17.29 6.48 16.77
C ILE A 339 -16.92 5.15 17.42
#